data_AF-A0A844CZP0-F1
#
_entry.id   AF-A0A844CZP0-F1
#
_cell.length_a   1.000
_cell.length_b   1.000
_cell.length_c   1.000
_cell.angle_alpha   90.00
_cell.angle_beta   90.00
_cell.angle_gamma   90.00
#
_symmetry.space_group_name_H-M   'P 1'
#
loop_
_entity.id
_entity.type
_entity.pdbx_description
1 polymer ?
#
loop_
_entity_poly.entity_id
_entity_poly.type
_entity_poly.pdbx_seq_one_letter_code
_entity_poly.pdbx_strand_id
1 'polypeptide(L)'
;MAIAALSSGVTGLNAAQRALGNSAHAIANIGTQGFQPSQANFTENAPAGTGVSLSLQAQQLLQVAGPTPSASATNLATETTNSLVYKAQFDLSAKVVQAADQNLGTLIDIKA
;
A
#
# COMPACT_ATOMS: atom_id res chain seq x y z
N MET A 1 -10.66 -22.49 -4.39
CA MET A 1 -9.26 -22.22 -4.00
C MET A 1 -8.59 -21.21 -4.95
N ALA A 2 -8.48 -21.47 -6.26
CA ALA A 2 -7.82 -20.53 -7.19
C ALA A 2 -8.47 -19.14 -7.31
N ILE A 3 -9.81 -19.06 -7.32
CA ILE A 3 -10.55 -17.78 -7.38
C ILE A 3 -10.31 -16.93 -6.12
N ALA A 4 -10.20 -17.57 -4.94
CA ALA A 4 -9.91 -16.89 -3.68
C ALA A 4 -8.45 -16.40 -3.60
N ALA A 5 -7.51 -17.13 -4.21
CA ALA A 5 -6.12 -16.69 -4.35
C ALA A 5 -5.98 -15.53 -5.35
N LEU A 6 -6.79 -15.51 -6.40
CA LEU A 6 -6.83 -14.40 -7.36
C LEU A 6 -7.39 -13.14 -6.71
N SER A 7 -8.50 -13.25 -5.96
CA SER A 7 -9.09 -12.10 -5.28
C SER A 7 -8.19 -11.54 -4.18
N SER A 8 -7.52 -12.40 -3.39
CA SER A 8 -6.55 -11.95 -2.39
C SER A 8 -5.31 -11.33 -3.04
N GLY A 9 -4.81 -11.91 -4.14
CA GLY A 9 -3.70 -11.37 -4.91
C GLY A 9 -4.01 -9.99 -5.51
N VAL A 10 -5.18 -9.81 -6.13
CA VAL A 10 -5.62 -8.53 -6.69
C VAL A 10 -5.85 -7.48 -5.59
N THR A 11 -6.35 -7.89 -4.43
CA THR A 11 -6.56 -6.97 -3.31
C THR A 11 -5.22 -6.54 -2.71
N GLY A 12 -4.26 -7.46 -2.55
CA GLY A 12 -2.89 -7.16 -2.15
C GLY A 12 -2.17 -6.23 -3.12
N LEU A 13 -2.36 -6.44 -4.44
CA LEU A 13 -1.87 -5.54 -5.48
C LEU A 13 -2.41 -4.10 -5.31
N ASN A 14 -3.73 -3.96 -5.19
CA ASN A 14 -4.36 -2.66 -5.01
C ASN A 14 -3.92 -1.97 -3.71
N ALA A 15 -3.77 -2.73 -2.63
CA ALA A 15 -3.28 -2.22 -1.36
C ALA A 15 -1.84 -1.71 -1.47
N ALA A 16 -0.94 -2.50 -2.04
CA ALA A 16 0.45 -2.11 -2.25
C ALA A 16 0.58 -0.89 -3.17
N GLN A 17 -0.21 -0.81 -4.25
CA GLN A 17 -0.25 0.36 -5.13
C GLN A 17 -0.68 1.64 -4.37
N ARG A 18 -1.71 1.57 -3.53
CA ARG A 18 -2.17 2.72 -2.74
C ARG A 18 -1.14 3.16 -1.70
N ALA A 19 -0.50 2.20 -1.03
CA ALA A 19 0.57 2.48 -0.07
C ALA A 19 1.79 3.13 -0.76
N LEU A 20 2.18 2.65 -1.94
CA LEU A 20 3.20 3.29 -2.78
C LEU A 20 2.81 4.71 -3.20
N GLY A 21 1.55 4.92 -3.60
CA GLY A 21 1.06 6.26 -3.97
C GLY A 21 1.15 7.25 -2.80
N ASN A 22 0.77 6.81 -1.60
CA ASN A 22 0.88 7.61 -0.37
C ASN A 22 2.35 7.93 -0.04
N SER A 23 3.23 6.95 -0.16
CA SER A 23 4.68 7.09 0.03
C SER A 23 5.28 8.09 -0.96
N ALA A 24 4.98 7.94 -2.25
CA ALA A 24 5.43 8.84 -3.30
C ALA A 24 4.93 10.27 -3.10
N HIS A 25 3.68 10.44 -2.64
CA HIS A 25 3.12 11.74 -2.32
C HIS A 25 3.86 12.41 -1.16
N ALA A 26 4.27 11.65 -0.13
CA ALA A 26 5.07 12.17 0.96
C ALA A 26 6.48 12.60 0.49
N ILE A 27 7.16 11.75 -0.31
CA ILE A 27 8.48 12.07 -0.88
C ILE A 27 8.41 13.32 -1.76
N ALA A 28 7.38 13.44 -2.60
CA ALA A 28 7.20 14.61 -3.46
C ALA A 28 7.02 15.91 -2.67
N ASN A 29 6.36 15.83 -1.51
CA ASN A 29 6.10 16.97 -0.63
C ASN A 29 7.14 17.14 0.50
N ILE A 30 8.31 16.52 0.39
CA ILE A 30 9.39 16.69 1.38
C ILE A 30 9.90 18.14 1.47
N GLY A 31 9.81 18.91 0.37
CA GLY A 31 10.18 20.32 0.34
C GLY A 31 9.05 21.27 0.74
N THR A 32 7.81 20.76 0.89
CA THR A 32 6.63 21.59 1.14
C THR A 32 6.54 21.91 2.63
N GLN A 33 6.56 23.19 2.98
CA GLN A 33 6.45 23.64 4.38
C GLN A 33 5.10 23.26 4.98
N GLY A 34 5.09 22.76 6.21
CA GLY A 34 3.87 22.36 6.91
C GLY A 34 3.20 21.08 6.39
N PHE A 35 3.79 20.39 5.41
CA PHE A 35 3.28 19.11 4.95
C PHE A 35 3.45 18.03 6.04
N GLN A 36 2.38 17.28 6.27
CA GLN A 36 2.37 16.14 7.18
C GLN A 36 2.09 14.87 6.38
N PRO A 37 2.96 13.86 6.40
CA PRO A 37 2.72 12.61 5.69
C PRO A 37 1.58 11.83 6.36
N SER A 38 0.66 11.27 5.57
CA SER A 38 -0.26 10.24 6.03
C SER A 38 0.45 8.89 6.07
N GLN A 39 0.14 8.03 7.04
CA GLN A 39 0.63 6.65 7.04
C GLN A 39 -0.40 5.70 6.41
N ALA A 40 0.09 4.78 5.60
CA ALA A 40 -0.70 3.69 5.06
C ALA A 40 -0.80 2.58 6.13
N ASN A 41 -1.99 2.35 6.67
CA ASN A 41 -2.28 1.23 7.55
C ASN A 41 -3.02 0.14 6.79
N PHE A 42 -2.52 -1.09 6.85
CA PHE A 42 -3.18 -2.24 6.22
C PHE A 42 -4.21 -2.79 7.20
N THR A 43 -5.47 -2.83 6.78
CA THR A 43 -6.55 -3.38 7.59
C THR A 43 -7.25 -4.45 6.78
N GLU A 44 -7.29 -5.65 7.32
CA GLU A 44 -8.03 -6.76 6.72
C GLU A 44 -9.45 -6.75 7.29
N ASN A 45 -10.45 -6.40 6.47
CA ASN A 45 -11.83 -6.35 6.91
C ASN A 45 -12.54 -7.63 6.46
N ALA A 46 -12.69 -8.58 7.38
CA ALA A 46 -13.50 -9.77 7.12
C ALA A 46 -15.00 -9.38 7.12
N PRO A 47 -15.85 -9.92 6.21
CA PRO A 47 -15.57 -10.99 5.25
C PRO A 47 -15.12 -10.50 3.85
N ALA A 48 -15.00 -9.18 3.63
CA ALA A 48 -14.80 -8.59 2.29
C ALA A 48 -13.61 -7.62 2.24
N GLY A 49 -12.42 -8.19 2.02
CA GLY A 49 -11.27 -7.49 1.43
C GLY A 49 -10.26 -6.89 2.40
N THR A 50 -9.01 -6.82 1.93
CA THR A 50 -7.93 -6.05 2.54
C THR A 50 -7.97 -4.61 2.02
N GLY A 51 -8.10 -3.65 2.92
CA GLY A 51 -8.13 -2.22 2.61
C GLY A 51 -6.88 -1.54 3.14
N VAL A 52 -6.43 -0.47 2.48
CA VAL A 52 -5.48 0.46 3.07
C VAL A 52 -6.28 1.60 3.66
N SER A 53 -6.22 1.76 4.98
CA SER A 53 -6.74 2.92 5.69
C SER A 53 -5.61 3.93 5.85
N LEU A 54 -5.83 5.18 5.46
CA LEU A 54 -4.87 6.25 5.72
C LEU A 54 -5.19 6.87 7.09
N SER A 55 -4.25 6.77 8.03
CA SER A 55 -4.40 7.37 9.35
C SER A 55 -4.10 8.87 9.31
N LEU A 56 -5.13 9.67 9.01
CA LEU A 56 -5.08 11.14 9.11
C LEU A 56 -5.15 11.63 10.58
N GLN A 57 -5.54 10.75 11.52
CA GLN A 57 -5.73 11.07 12.94
C GLN A 57 -4.45 11.61 13.61
N ALA A 58 -3.26 11.16 13.17
CA ALA A 58 -1.98 11.66 13.68
C ALA A 58 -1.72 13.12 13.24
N GLN A 59 -2.24 13.55 12.09
CA GLN A 59 -2.08 14.93 11.59
C GLN A 59 -2.92 15.94 12.38
N GLN A 60 -4.04 15.53 12.99
CA GLN A 60 -4.90 16.42 13.77
C GLN A 60 -4.31 16.72 15.15
N LEU A 61 -3.57 15.78 15.74
CA LEU A 61 -2.89 15.99 17.03
C LEU A 61 -1.66 16.91 16.91
N LEU A 62 -0.98 16.91 15.76
CA LEU A 62 0.16 17.81 15.52
C LEU A 62 -0.25 19.27 15.25
N GLN A 63 -1.45 19.49 14.68
CA GLN A 63 -1.97 20.84 14.40
C GLN A 63 -2.35 21.62 15.67
N VAL A 64 -2.52 20.96 16.82
CA VAL A 64 -2.84 21.60 18.11
C VAL A 64 -1.59 22.22 18.76
N ALA A 65 -0.37 21.88 18.32
CA ALA A 65 0.90 22.31 18.94
C ALA A 65 1.50 23.64 18.40
N GLY A 66 0.80 24.34 17.50
CA GLY A 66 1.21 25.67 17.01
C GLY A 66 2.22 25.64 15.84
N PRO A 67 2.19 26.64 14.93
CA PRO A 67 2.95 26.62 13.69
C PRO A 67 4.37 27.14 13.93
N THR A 68 5.32 26.25 14.18
CA THR A 68 6.70 26.55 13.80
C THR A 68 6.85 26.13 12.33
N PRO A 69 7.34 27.01 11.44
CA PRO A 69 7.59 26.65 10.04
C PRO A 69 8.85 25.78 9.99
N SER A 70 8.72 24.54 10.45
CA SER A 70 9.70 23.51 10.21
C SER A 70 9.42 22.87 8.85
N ALA A 71 10.47 22.37 8.22
CA ALA A 71 10.40 21.57 7.00
C ALA A 71 9.33 20.47 7.10
N SER A 72 8.94 19.91 5.95
CA SER A 72 8.04 18.75 5.88
C SER A 72 8.38 17.72 6.97
N ALA A 73 7.37 17.23 7.69
CA ALA A 73 7.58 16.19 8.71
C ALA A 73 7.91 14.81 8.09
N THR A 74 8.15 14.77 6.78
CA THR A 74 8.48 13.57 6.02
C THR A 74 9.94 13.19 6.20
N ASN A 75 10.20 11.94 6.58
CA ASN A 75 11.55 11.37 6.62
C ASN A 75 11.81 10.53 5.36
N LEU A 76 12.71 11.00 4.50
CA LEU A 76 13.05 10.33 3.24
C LEU A 76 13.57 8.90 3.44
N ALA A 77 14.39 8.65 4.46
CA ALA A 77 14.97 7.33 4.68
C ALA A 77 13.89 6.30 5.06
N THR A 78 12.96 6.71 5.92
CA THR A 78 11.79 5.88 6.28
C THR A 78 10.91 5.65 5.07
N GLU A 79 10.61 6.69 4.30
CA GLU A 79 9.70 6.60 3.17
C GLU A 79 10.27 5.77 2.02
N THR A 80 11.58 5.88 1.76
CA THR A 80 12.27 5.03 0.79
C THR A 80 12.25 3.57 1.22
N THR A 81 12.45 3.28 2.51
CA THR A 81 12.38 1.91 3.04
C THR A 81 10.96 1.35 2.93
N ASN A 82 9.95 2.14 3.29
CA ASN A 82 8.53 1.77 3.13
C ASN A 82 8.20 1.48 1.66
N SER A 83 8.67 2.31 0.73
CA SER A 83 8.46 2.12 -0.71
C SER A 83 9.05 0.80 -1.21
N LEU A 84 10.22 0.38 -0.70
CA LEU A 84 10.83 -0.90 -1.04
C LEU A 84 9.98 -2.08 -0.54
N VAL A 85 9.46 -1.99 0.68
CA VAL A 85 8.57 -3.01 1.26
C VAL A 85 7.28 -3.11 0.44
N TYR A 86 6.65 -1.97 0.13
CA TYR A 86 5.41 -1.96 -0.67
C TYR A 86 5.64 -2.48 -2.09
N LYS A 87 6.79 -2.15 -2.71
CA LYS A 87 7.19 -2.73 -4.00
C LYS A 87 7.36 -4.25 -3.92
N ALA A 88 8.05 -4.76 -2.90
CA ALA A 88 8.19 -6.20 -2.71
C ALA A 88 6.84 -6.89 -2.52
N GLN A 89 5.90 -6.25 -1.81
CA GLN A 89 4.54 -6.75 -1.62
C GLN A 89 3.73 -6.74 -2.93
N PHE A 90 3.87 -5.70 -3.74
CA PHE A 90 3.29 -5.65 -5.09
C PHE A 90 3.80 -6.80 -5.97
N ASP A 91 5.13 -6.99 -6.01
CA ASP A 91 5.78 -8.02 -6.82
C ASP A 91 5.37 -9.43 -6.34
N LEU A 92 5.21 -9.63 -5.03
CA LEU A 92 4.69 -10.87 -4.44
C LEU A 92 3.24 -11.12 -4.87
N SER A 93 2.36 -10.14 -4.72
CA SER A 93 0.95 -10.26 -5.10
C SER A 93 0.78 -10.51 -6.60
N ALA A 94 1.61 -9.90 -7.45
CA ALA A 94 1.63 -10.19 -8.89
C ALA A 94 2.00 -11.66 -9.19
N LYS A 95 3.00 -12.22 -8.49
CA LYS A 95 3.38 -13.63 -8.62
C LYS A 95 2.27 -14.58 -8.16
N VAL A 96 1.53 -14.24 -7.10
CA VAL A 96 0.38 -15.03 -6.64
C VAL A 96 -0.71 -15.09 -7.72
N VAL A 97 -1.02 -13.95 -8.35
CA VAL A 97 -1.97 -13.90 -9.47
C VAL A 97 -1.47 -14.72 -10.65
N GLN A 98 -0.19 -14.61 -11.01
CA GLN A 98 0.41 -15.37 -12.10
C GLN A 98 0.37 -16.89 -11.83
N ALA A 99 0.70 -17.34 -10.62
CA ALA A 99 0.65 -18.74 -10.26
C ALA A 99 -0.79 -19.27 -10.23
N ALA A 100 -1.75 -18.46 -9.77
CA ALA A 100 -3.17 -18.81 -9.82
C ALA A 100 -3.67 -18.95 -11.26
N ASP A 101 -3.24 -18.07 -12.17
CA ASP A 101 -3.56 -18.12 -13.60
C ASP A 101 -2.96 -19.35 -14.29
N GLN A 102 -1.67 -19.65 -14.06
CA GLN A 102 -1.01 -20.86 -14.57
C GLN A 102 -1.70 -22.15 -14.10
N ASN A 103 -2.11 -22.19 -12.83
CA ASN A 103 -2.88 -23.31 -12.29
C ASN A 103 -4.27 -23.42 -12.94
N LEU A 104 -4.92 -22.30 -13.28
CA LEU A 104 -6.18 -22.31 -14.04
C LEU A 104 -5.97 -22.82 -15.46
N GLY A 105 -4.93 -22.36 -16.14
CA GLY A 105 -4.59 -22.77 -17.51
C GLY A 105 -4.34 -24.27 -17.62
N THR A 106 -3.54 -24.84 -16.71
CA THR A 106 -3.29 -26.29 -16.65
C THR A 106 -4.55 -27.10 -16.35
N LEU A 107 -5.46 -26.59 -15.51
CA LEU A 107 -6.75 -27.25 -15.24
C LEU A 107 -7.70 -27.22 -16.43
N ILE A 108 -7.65 -26.17 -17.27
CA ILE A 108 -8.41 -26.09 -18.52
C ILE A 108 -7.84 -27.09 -19.53
N ASP A 109 -6.53 -27.15 -19.68
CA ASP A 109 -5.85 -28.01 -20.66
C ASP A 109 -6.05 -29.51 -20.38
N ILE A 110 -6.14 -29.91 -19.10
CA ILE A 110 -6.43 -31.32 -18.71
C ILE A 110 -7.88 -31.73 -19.02
N LYS A 111 -8.82 -30.78 -19.14
CA LYS A 111 -10.24 -31.06 -19.42
C LYS A 111 -10.59 -30.99 -20.91
N ALA A 112 -9.75 -30.38 -21.74
CA ALA A 112 -9.89 -30.31 -23.19
C ALA A 112 -9.46 -31.61 -23.86
#